data_AF-A0A183CSA8-F1
#
_entry.id   AF-A0A183CSA8-F1
#
_cell.length_a   1.000
_cell.length_b   1.000
_cell.length_c   1.000
_cell.angle_alpha   90.00
_cell.angle_beta   90.00
_cell.angle_gamma   90.00
#
_symmetry.space_group_name_H-M   'P 1'
#
loop_
_entity.id
_entity.type
_entity.pdbx_description
1 polymer ?
#
loop_
_entity_poly.entity_id
_entity_poly.type
_entity_poly.pdbx_seq_one_letter_code
_entity_poly.pdbx_strand_id
1 'polypeptide(L)'
;DMCFHSKYRSYTGQCNNFDHPTWGVSQMPFLRLLPPIYENGFNTPVGWDHNKRYFGFPKPNPRTISFELVSTEQVTPHSLYSAMLMQWGQFVDHDLDFIATALSRQTYTGGARCNRTCENVDPCFNIQMPPNDPRLRSMGPERLPCIEFERSAAICGSGETSPIFKQVTFREQVGT
;
A
#
# COMPACT_ATOMS: atom_id res chain seq x y z
N ASP A 1 28.59 8.68 -22.26
CA ASP A 1 27.71 7.70 -22.92
C ASP A 1 27.28 6.60 -21.98
N MET A 2 26.09 6.74 -21.39
CA MET A 2 25.58 5.83 -20.34
C MET A 2 24.44 4.91 -20.83
N CYS A 3 24.01 5.07 -22.08
CA CYS A 3 22.93 4.31 -22.69
C CYS A 3 23.44 3.55 -23.92
N PHE A 4 23.95 2.32 -23.72
CA PHE A 4 24.58 1.48 -24.75
C PHE A 4 23.59 0.59 -25.54
N HIS A 5 22.30 0.61 -25.21
CA HIS A 5 21.30 -0.29 -25.79
C HIS A 5 20.48 0.41 -26.88
N SER A 6 20.92 0.33 -28.14
CA SER A 6 20.29 1.08 -29.25
C SER A 6 19.16 0.34 -29.98
N LYS A 7 19.08 -1.00 -29.87
CA LYS A 7 18.09 -1.79 -30.64
C LYS A 7 16.91 -2.33 -29.83
N TYR A 8 17.10 -2.60 -28.53
CA TYR A 8 16.11 -3.27 -27.69
C TYR A 8 15.91 -2.53 -26.37
N ARG A 9 14.73 -2.69 -25.78
CA ARG A 9 14.43 -2.16 -24.45
C ARG A 9 15.32 -2.85 -23.41
N SER A 10 15.77 -2.10 -22.42
CA SER A 10 16.40 -2.68 -21.24
C SER A 10 15.33 -3.38 -20.38
N TYR A 11 15.74 -4.41 -19.64
CA TYR A 11 14.86 -5.12 -18.72
C TYR A 11 14.31 -4.20 -17.60
N THR A 12 15.07 -3.19 -17.21
CA THR A 12 14.72 -2.26 -16.13
C THR A 12 13.94 -1.03 -16.60
N GLY A 13 13.78 -0.83 -17.92
CA GLY A 13 13.23 0.42 -18.48
C GLY A 13 14.24 1.57 -18.59
N GLN A 14 15.45 1.41 -18.05
CA GLN A 14 16.50 2.43 -18.07
C GLN A 14 16.86 2.84 -19.51
N CYS A 15 17.09 4.14 -19.70
CA CYS A 15 17.41 4.76 -20.99
C CYS A 15 16.28 4.70 -22.02
N ASN A 16 15.02 4.46 -21.60
CA ASN A 16 13.89 4.64 -22.52
C ASN A 16 13.73 6.11 -22.94
N ASN A 17 13.94 7.03 -21.98
CA ASN A 17 14.04 8.46 -22.22
C ASN A 17 15.52 8.88 -22.15
N PHE A 18 16.07 9.48 -23.20
CA PHE A 18 17.49 9.84 -23.25
C PHE A 18 17.86 11.06 -22.40
N ASP A 19 16.94 12.03 -22.25
CA ASP A 19 17.15 13.22 -21.45
C ASP A 19 16.98 12.92 -19.95
N HIS A 20 16.10 11.96 -19.64
CA HIS A 20 15.80 11.48 -18.29
C HIS A 20 15.88 9.95 -18.19
N PRO A 21 17.09 9.36 -18.15
CA PRO A 21 17.29 7.91 -18.24
C PRO A 21 16.63 7.07 -17.14
N THR A 22 16.16 7.69 -16.05
CA THR A 22 15.52 7.03 -14.90
C THR A 22 13.99 7.10 -14.91
N TRP A 23 13.37 7.79 -15.87
CA TRP A 23 11.90 7.84 -15.95
C TRP A 23 11.33 6.51 -16.42
N GLY A 24 10.37 5.97 -15.65
CA GLY A 24 9.76 4.66 -15.92
C GLY A 24 10.70 3.48 -15.67
N VAL A 25 11.78 3.69 -14.90
CA VAL A 25 12.66 2.61 -14.47
C VAL A 25 12.03 1.87 -13.30
N SER A 26 12.13 0.55 -13.31
CA SER A 26 11.61 -0.28 -12.23
C SER A 26 12.36 -0.12 -10.91
N GLN A 27 11.67 -0.41 -9.79
CA GLN A 27 12.19 -0.27 -8.42
C GLN A 27 12.54 1.17 -8.03
N MET A 28 11.76 2.13 -8.56
CA MET A 28 11.89 3.57 -8.30
C MET A 28 10.62 4.09 -7.59
N PRO A 29 10.66 5.29 -6.98
CA PRO A 29 9.45 5.90 -6.42
C PRO A 29 8.39 6.10 -7.50
N PHE A 30 7.12 5.88 -7.15
CA PHE A 30 6.00 6.34 -7.99
C PHE A 30 6.04 7.86 -8.18
N LEU A 31 5.61 8.31 -9.36
CA LEU A 31 5.37 9.72 -9.60
C LEU A 31 4.18 10.20 -8.75
N ARG A 32 4.38 11.25 -7.96
CA ARG A 32 3.29 11.95 -7.27
C ARG A 32 2.70 13.05 -8.15
N LEU A 33 1.45 12.85 -8.60
CA LEU A 33 0.68 13.89 -9.27
C LEU A 33 0.20 14.99 -8.32
N LEU A 34 0.06 14.66 -7.03
CA LEU A 34 -0.33 15.57 -5.95
C LEU A 34 0.54 15.34 -4.70
N PRO A 35 0.72 16.36 -3.83
CA PRO A 35 1.40 16.17 -2.56
C PRO A 35 0.77 15.06 -1.70
N PRO A 36 1.57 14.24 -1.01
CA PRO A 36 1.05 13.18 -0.16
C PRO A 36 0.32 13.73 1.07
N ILE A 37 -0.69 13.01 1.53
CA ILE A 37 -1.38 13.31 2.77
C ILE A 37 -1.11 12.18 3.77
N TYR A 38 -0.31 12.50 4.77
CA TYR A 38 -0.06 11.65 5.94
C TYR A 38 -0.66 12.30 7.19
N GLU A 39 -1.05 11.48 8.16
CA GLU A 39 -1.73 11.93 9.37
C GLU A 39 -0.86 12.87 10.22
N ASN A 40 0.44 12.58 10.34
CA ASN A 40 1.43 13.45 10.95
C ASN A 40 2.10 14.40 9.93
N GLY A 41 1.60 14.46 8.70
CA GLY A 41 2.20 15.23 7.63
C GLY A 41 3.53 14.69 7.12
N PHE A 42 3.93 13.46 7.49
CA PHE A 42 5.25 12.93 7.13
C PHE A 42 5.22 11.48 6.64
N ASN A 43 4.73 10.56 7.46
CA ASN A 43 4.82 9.13 7.18
C ASN A 43 3.70 8.29 7.81
N THR A 44 2.88 8.75 8.76
CA THR A 44 1.81 7.91 9.33
C THR A 44 0.59 7.93 8.43
N PRO A 45 0.00 6.76 8.08
CA PRO A 45 -1.20 6.74 7.24
C PRO A 45 -2.37 7.43 7.94
N VAL A 46 -3.30 7.97 7.16
CA VAL A 46 -4.54 8.58 7.67
C VAL A 46 -5.40 7.52 8.36
N GLY A 47 -5.84 7.80 9.59
CA GLY A 47 -6.59 6.85 10.42
C GLY A 47 -5.69 5.98 11.31
N TRP A 48 -4.42 6.37 11.50
CA TRP A 48 -3.50 5.70 12.41
C TRP A 48 -3.90 5.89 13.87
N ASP A 49 -4.25 7.12 14.26
CA ASP A 49 -4.93 7.41 15.52
C ASP A 49 -6.44 7.34 15.34
N HIS A 50 -7.07 6.32 15.94
CA HIS A 50 -8.51 6.09 15.89
C HIS A 50 -9.33 7.23 16.52
N ASN A 51 -8.72 8.05 17.40
CA ASN A 51 -9.40 9.17 18.05
C ASN A 51 -9.29 10.47 17.23
N LYS A 52 -8.43 10.51 16.21
CA LYS A 52 -8.22 11.70 15.41
C LYS A 52 -9.43 12.01 14.54
N ARG A 53 -9.83 13.28 14.57
CA ARG A 53 -10.94 13.80 13.77
C ARG A 53 -10.43 14.60 12.57
N TYR A 54 -11.13 14.48 11.46
CA TYR A 54 -10.91 15.16 10.21
C TYR A 54 -12.17 15.95 9.91
N PHE A 55 -12.10 17.28 9.98
CA PHE A 55 -13.26 18.15 9.85
C PHE A 55 -14.42 17.78 10.81
N GLY A 56 -14.07 17.39 12.04
CA GLY A 56 -15.04 17.04 13.08
C GLY A 56 -15.42 15.55 13.16
N PHE A 57 -15.02 14.71 12.19
CA PHE A 57 -15.42 13.30 12.11
C PHE A 57 -14.23 12.33 12.14
N PRO A 58 -14.33 11.17 12.79
CA PRO A 58 -13.32 10.11 12.66
C PRO A 58 -13.34 9.51 11.25
N LYS A 59 -12.23 8.90 10.82
CA LYS A 59 -12.25 8.10 9.60
C LYS A 59 -12.97 6.78 9.85
N PRO A 60 -13.85 6.33 8.94
CA PRO A 60 -14.54 5.06 9.11
C PRO A 60 -13.55 3.91 8.99
N ASN A 61 -13.80 2.85 9.74
CA ASN A 61 -13.04 1.62 9.62
C ASN A 61 -13.28 1.00 8.23
N PRO A 62 -12.23 0.61 7.47
CA PRO A 62 -12.39 0.09 6.11
C PRO A 62 -13.14 -1.24 6.06
N ARG A 63 -13.06 -2.07 7.10
CA ARG A 63 -13.87 -3.30 7.21
C ARG A 63 -15.35 -2.96 7.37
N THR A 64 -15.69 -1.97 8.18
CA THR A 64 -17.08 -1.48 8.29
C THR A 64 -17.62 -1.03 6.93
N ILE A 65 -16.88 -0.23 6.19
CA ILE A 65 -17.26 0.19 4.83
C ILE A 65 -17.43 -1.01 3.91
N SER A 66 -16.51 -1.97 3.97
CA SER A 66 -16.57 -3.18 3.13
C SER A 66 -17.85 -3.99 3.34
N PHE A 67 -18.27 -4.24 4.57
CA PHE A 67 -19.45 -5.07 4.80
C PHE A 67 -20.77 -4.28 4.76
N GLU A 68 -20.81 -3.03 5.22
CA GLU A 68 -22.05 -2.21 5.24
C GLU A 68 -22.40 -1.64 3.86
N LEU A 69 -21.40 -1.31 3.03
CA LEU A 69 -21.64 -0.63 1.75
C LEU A 69 -21.25 -1.44 0.51
N VAL A 70 -20.16 -2.20 0.56
CA VAL A 70 -19.62 -2.89 -0.63
C VAL A 70 -20.16 -4.31 -0.78
N SER A 71 -20.49 -4.97 0.32
CA SER A 71 -20.90 -6.38 0.29
C SER A 71 -22.24 -6.59 -0.42
N THR A 72 -22.38 -7.76 -1.05
CA THR A 72 -23.60 -8.20 -1.73
C THR A 72 -23.72 -9.71 -1.60
N GLU A 73 -24.95 -10.19 -1.45
CA GLU A 73 -25.27 -11.63 -1.54
C GLU A 73 -25.60 -12.05 -2.97
N GLN A 74 -25.76 -11.09 -3.88
CA GLN A 74 -26.16 -11.32 -5.26
C GLN A 74 -25.02 -11.02 -6.22
N VAL A 75 -24.75 -11.97 -7.11
CA VAL A 75 -23.83 -11.79 -8.23
C VAL A 75 -24.61 -11.32 -9.44
N THR A 76 -24.25 -10.16 -9.98
CA THR A 76 -24.86 -9.61 -11.19
C THR A 76 -23.96 -9.87 -12.41
N PRO A 77 -24.35 -10.74 -13.35
CA PRO A 77 -23.54 -11.00 -14.55
C PRO A 77 -23.58 -9.81 -15.51
N HIS A 78 -22.48 -9.56 -16.20
CA HIS A 78 -22.42 -8.54 -17.25
C HIS A 78 -22.92 -9.12 -18.58
N SER A 79 -23.87 -8.46 -19.24
CA SER A 79 -24.51 -8.97 -20.47
C SER A 79 -23.66 -8.82 -21.73
N LEU A 80 -22.69 -7.89 -21.75
CA LEU A 80 -21.89 -7.56 -22.94
C LEU A 80 -20.41 -7.97 -22.86
N TYR A 81 -19.91 -8.32 -21.68
CA TYR A 81 -18.48 -8.54 -21.47
C TYR A 81 -18.24 -9.95 -20.94
N SER A 82 -17.25 -10.62 -21.51
CA SER A 82 -16.77 -11.89 -20.97
C SER A 82 -15.87 -11.65 -19.76
N ALA A 83 -15.64 -12.70 -18.98
CA ALA A 83 -14.68 -12.68 -17.87
C ALA A 83 -13.25 -12.30 -18.32
N MET A 84 -12.95 -12.40 -19.63
CA MET A 84 -11.66 -11.99 -20.19
C MET A 84 -11.38 -10.49 -19.99
N LEU A 85 -12.41 -9.64 -19.92
CA LEU A 85 -12.21 -8.22 -19.66
C LEU A 85 -11.54 -7.98 -18.31
N MET A 86 -12.01 -8.66 -17.26
CA MET A 86 -11.42 -8.59 -15.92
C MET A 86 -9.99 -9.16 -15.94
N GLN A 87 -9.81 -10.33 -16.56
CA GLN A 87 -8.50 -11.00 -16.59
C GLN A 87 -7.45 -10.18 -17.34
N TRP A 88 -7.82 -9.54 -18.44
CA TRP A 88 -6.95 -8.66 -19.20
C TRP A 88 -6.60 -7.39 -18.41
N GLY A 89 -7.55 -6.85 -17.64
CA GLY A 89 -7.30 -5.75 -16.71
C GLY A 89 -6.19 -6.07 -15.72
N GLN A 90 -6.27 -7.22 -15.04
CA GLN A 90 -5.23 -7.68 -14.12
C GLN A 90 -3.89 -7.93 -14.84
N PHE A 91 -3.92 -8.48 -16.05
CA PHE A 91 -2.71 -8.73 -16.82
C PHE A 91 -1.97 -7.42 -17.15
N VAL A 92 -2.70 -6.37 -17.55
CA VAL A 92 -2.11 -5.06 -17.84
C VAL A 92 -1.65 -4.34 -16.57
N ASP A 93 -2.44 -4.40 -15.49
CA ASP A 93 -2.07 -3.87 -14.16
C ASP A 93 -0.70 -4.43 -13.72
N HIS A 94 -0.53 -5.75 -13.80
CA HIS A 94 0.73 -6.41 -13.44
C HIS A 94 1.91 -6.13 -14.38
N ASP A 95 1.69 -5.60 -15.59
CA ASP A 95 2.76 -5.15 -16.50
C ASP A 95 3.17 -3.69 -16.22
N LEU A 96 2.28 -2.91 -15.61
CA LEU A 96 2.49 -1.48 -15.37
C LEU A 96 3.00 -1.17 -13.97
N ASP A 97 2.48 -1.85 -12.96
CA ASP A 97 2.85 -1.55 -11.58
C ASP A 97 2.79 -2.75 -10.64
N PHE A 98 3.63 -2.65 -9.60
CA PHE A 98 3.63 -3.52 -8.46
C PHE A 98 4.16 -2.75 -7.25
N ILE A 99 3.43 -2.83 -6.14
CA ILE A 99 3.83 -2.22 -4.88
C ILE A 99 4.38 -3.31 -3.96
N ALA A 100 5.69 -3.33 -3.76
CA ALA A 100 6.29 -4.23 -2.79
C ALA A 100 5.79 -3.91 -1.37
N THR A 101 5.37 -4.93 -0.63
CA THR A 101 5.12 -4.81 0.81
C THR A 101 6.43 -4.66 1.58
N ALA A 102 6.38 -4.14 2.81
CA ALA A 102 7.58 -4.04 3.64
C ALA A 102 8.33 -5.39 3.72
N LEU A 103 9.65 -5.35 3.51
CA LEU A 103 10.50 -6.56 3.45
C LEU A 103 10.46 -7.41 4.73
N SER A 104 10.07 -6.81 5.85
CA SER A 104 9.92 -7.49 7.13
C SER A 104 8.46 -7.41 7.59
N ARG A 105 7.88 -8.56 7.93
CA ARG A 105 6.61 -8.67 8.66
C ARG A 105 6.75 -8.38 10.15
N GLN A 106 7.98 -8.12 10.58
CA GLN A 106 8.37 -7.84 11.95
C GLN A 106 8.84 -6.40 12.07
N THR A 107 8.37 -5.70 13.10
CA THR A 107 8.83 -4.34 13.40
C THR A 107 10.31 -4.37 13.77
N TYR A 108 11.10 -3.49 13.16
CA TYR A 108 12.51 -3.33 13.54
C TYR A 108 12.62 -2.91 15.02
N THR A 109 11.71 -2.03 15.44
CA THR A 109 11.57 -1.55 16.80
C THR A 109 10.59 -2.44 17.56
N GLY A 110 11.06 -3.20 18.55
CA GLY A 110 10.21 -4.00 19.44
C GLY A 110 9.79 -5.40 18.94
N GLY A 111 10.07 -5.76 17.68
CA GLY A 111 9.94 -7.13 17.19
C GLY A 111 8.50 -7.66 17.07
N ALA A 112 7.48 -6.80 17.08
CA ALA A 112 6.09 -7.19 16.91
C ALA A 112 5.89 -7.76 15.49
N ARG A 113 5.04 -8.79 15.35
CA ARG A 113 4.68 -9.38 14.04
C ARG A 113 3.24 -9.03 13.71
N CYS A 114 2.95 -8.65 12.48
CA CYS A 114 1.63 -8.15 12.13
C CYS A 114 0.51 -9.20 12.33
N ASN A 115 0.76 -10.49 12.16
CA ASN A 115 -0.20 -11.54 12.53
C ASN A 115 -0.42 -11.76 14.04
N ARG A 116 0.33 -11.09 14.91
CA ARG A 116 0.32 -11.25 16.38
C ARG A 116 0.02 -9.97 17.15
N THR A 117 -0.34 -8.90 16.46
CA THR A 117 -0.78 -7.66 17.09
C THR A 117 -1.96 -7.07 16.33
N CYS A 118 -2.80 -6.30 17.00
CA CYS A 118 -3.74 -5.40 16.32
C CYS A 118 -3.34 -3.93 16.53
N GLU A 119 -2.21 -3.67 17.16
CA GLU A 119 -1.72 -2.31 17.34
C GLU A 119 -1.13 -1.77 16.05
N ASN A 120 -1.31 -0.47 15.84
CA ASN A 120 -0.66 0.23 14.75
C ASN A 120 0.81 0.46 15.13
N VAL A 121 1.72 -0.29 14.50
CA VAL A 121 3.15 -0.23 14.74
C VAL A 121 3.89 -0.57 13.44
N ASP A 122 4.77 0.30 12.95
CA ASP A 122 5.38 0.12 11.62
C ASP A 122 6.15 -1.21 11.52
N PRO A 123 5.90 -2.06 10.50
CA PRO A 123 5.08 -1.80 9.30
C PRO A 123 3.64 -2.33 9.38
N CYS A 124 3.16 -2.77 10.53
CA CYS A 124 1.80 -3.25 10.75
C CYS A 124 0.79 -2.09 10.81
N PHE A 125 -0.25 -2.18 9.99
CA PHE A 125 -1.40 -1.28 10.02
C PHE A 125 -2.70 -2.09 9.87
N ASN A 126 -2.87 -3.03 10.80
CA ASN A 126 -3.94 -4.02 10.74
C ASN A 126 -5.32 -3.40 10.79
N ILE A 127 -6.25 -3.98 10.03
CA ILE A 127 -7.62 -3.50 9.94
C ILE A 127 -8.43 -4.10 11.09
N GLN A 128 -8.82 -3.28 12.06
CA GLN A 128 -9.66 -3.74 13.17
C GLN A 128 -10.99 -4.31 12.66
N MET A 129 -11.42 -5.45 13.17
CA MET A 129 -12.77 -5.95 12.91
C MET A 129 -13.75 -5.30 13.89
N PRO A 130 -14.83 -4.68 13.41
CA PRO A 130 -15.81 -4.08 14.30
C PRO A 130 -16.55 -5.17 15.10
N PRO A 131 -17.08 -4.87 16.31
CA PRO A 131 -17.68 -5.88 17.18
C PRO A 131 -18.87 -6.64 16.57
N ASN A 132 -19.56 -6.04 15.61
CA ASN A 132 -20.68 -6.63 14.89
C ASN A 132 -20.27 -7.43 13.64
N ASP A 133 -18.96 -7.54 13.33
CA ASP A 133 -18.47 -8.25 12.16
C ASP A 133 -18.87 -9.74 12.23
N PRO A 134 -19.60 -10.27 11.24
CA PRO A 134 -20.00 -11.67 11.22
C PRO A 134 -18.82 -12.64 11.32
N ARG A 135 -17.63 -12.22 10.86
CA ARG A 135 -16.41 -13.03 10.88
C ARG A 135 -15.89 -13.29 12.30
N LEU A 136 -16.20 -12.41 13.25
CA LEU A 136 -15.83 -12.63 14.66
C LEU A 136 -16.57 -13.85 15.26
N ARG A 137 -17.78 -14.17 14.78
CA ARG A 137 -18.58 -15.30 15.30
C ARG A 137 -17.97 -16.66 14.95
N SER A 138 -17.23 -16.74 13.85
CA SER A 138 -16.58 -17.97 13.37
C SER A 138 -15.09 -18.03 13.71
N MET A 139 -14.57 -17.03 14.43
CA MET A 139 -13.17 -17.01 14.83
C MET A 139 -12.91 -17.87 16.06
N GLY A 140 -11.84 -18.66 16.00
CA GLY A 140 -11.32 -19.37 17.16
C GLY A 140 -10.70 -18.40 18.18
N PRO A 141 -10.59 -18.81 19.45
CA PRO A 141 -10.15 -17.96 20.57
C PRO A 141 -8.70 -17.44 20.43
N GLU A 142 -7.89 -18.07 19.59
CA GLU A 142 -6.48 -17.68 19.36
C GLU A 142 -6.30 -16.60 18.30
N ARG A 143 -7.36 -16.25 17.54
CA ARG A 143 -7.25 -15.25 16.47
C ARG A 143 -7.53 -13.85 16.99
N LEU A 144 -6.66 -12.94 16.64
CA LEU A 144 -6.80 -11.53 16.98
C LEU A 144 -7.96 -10.88 16.21
N PRO A 145 -8.70 -9.93 16.81
CA PRO A 145 -9.87 -9.28 16.21
C PRO A 145 -9.50 -8.21 15.16
N CYS A 146 -8.51 -8.49 14.31
CA CYS A 146 -8.12 -7.64 13.19
C CYS A 146 -7.70 -8.50 11.98
N ILE A 147 -7.71 -7.88 10.81
CA ILE A 147 -7.20 -8.45 9.56
C ILE A 147 -5.75 -7.96 9.42
N GLU A 148 -4.83 -8.91 9.23
CA GLU A 148 -3.41 -8.62 9.02
C GLU A 148 -3.23 -7.74 7.77
N PHE A 149 -2.46 -6.67 7.93
CA PHE A 149 -2.12 -5.74 6.85
C PHE A 149 -0.75 -5.10 7.13
N GLU A 150 0.21 -5.37 6.25
CA GLU A 150 1.49 -4.70 6.22
C GLU A 150 1.48 -3.50 5.28
N ARG A 151 2.11 -2.40 5.69
CA ARG A 151 2.32 -1.22 4.87
C ARG A 151 3.27 -1.54 3.71
N SER A 152 3.09 -0.85 2.59
CA SER A 152 4.01 -0.88 1.45
C SER A 152 5.43 -0.49 1.86
N ALA A 153 6.44 -1.08 1.21
CA ALA A 153 7.84 -0.74 1.39
C ALA A 153 8.08 0.75 1.09
N ALA A 154 8.90 1.39 1.92
CA ALA A 154 9.33 2.75 1.66
C ALA A 154 10.56 2.79 0.75
N ILE A 155 10.67 3.83 -0.08
CA ILE A 155 11.94 4.17 -0.72
C ILE A 155 12.96 4.54 0.36
N CYS A 156 14.18 4.08 0.20
CA CYS A 156 15.27 4.34 1.14
C CYS A 156 15.43 5.85 1.37
N GLY A 157 15.43 6.26 2.65
CA GLY A 157 15.56 7.67 3.05
C GLY A 157 14.29 8.51 2.92
N SER A 158 13.16 7.92 2.56
CA SER A 158 11.86 8.60 2.57
C SER A 158 11.07 8.27 3.84
N GLY A 159 10.37 9.25 4.41
CA GLY A 159 9.53 9.04 5.60
C GLY A 159 10.32 8.68 6.86
N GLU A 160 11.62 8.93 6.88
CA GLU A 160 12.53 8.69 8.00
C GLU A 160 13.43 9.92 8.20
N THR A 161 13.83 10.20 9.43
CA THR A 161 14.83 11.23 9.74
C THR A 161 16.15 10.54 10.07
N SER A 162 17.21 10.78 9.28
CA SER A 162 18.55 10.24 9.56
C SER A 162 19.63 11.28 9.25
N PRO A 163 20.70 11.38 10.04
CA PRO A 163 21.87 12.20 9.71
C PRO A 163 22.52 11.85 8.36
N ILE A 164 22.29 10.63 7.86
CA ILE A 164 22.79 10.15 6.57
C ILE A 164 22.02 10.83 5.41
N PHE A 165 20.72 11.06 5.59
CA PHE A 165 19.87 11.71 4.60
C PHE A 165 19.86 13.21 4.87
N LYS A 166 20.56 13.97 4.03
CA LYS A 166 20.69 15.43 4.17
C LYS A 166 19.40 16.21 3.87
N GLN A 167 18.29 15.52 3.61
CA GLN A 167 16.99 16.10 3.31
C GLN A 167 15.88 15.24 3.91
N VAL A 168 14.85 15.90 4.44
CA VAL A 168 13.63 15.26 4.92
C VAL A 168 12.61 15.22 3.78
N THR A 169 12.13 14.02 3.43
CA THR A 169 11.10 13.81 2.41
C THR A 169 9.99 12.94 2.95
N PHE A 170 8.75 13.18 2.51
CA PHE A 170 7.60 12.35 2.87
C PHE A 170 7.84 10.89 2.48
N ARG A 171 7.15 9.95 3.14
CA ARG A 171 7.29 8.52 2.79
C ARG A 171 6.89 8.29 1.34
N GLU A 172 7.76 7.67 0.57
CA GLU A 172 7.51 7.26 -0.83
C GLU A 172 7.40 5.75 -0.94
N GLN A 173 6.60 5.25 -1.88
CA GLN A 173 6.42 3.82 -2.12
C GLN A 173 7.27 3.38 -3.32
N VAL A 174 7.88 2.21 -3.22
CA VAL A 174 8.62 1.60 -4.33
C VAL A 174 7.61 1.03 -5.32
N GLY A 175 7.68 1.49 -6.57
CA GLY A 175 7.01 0.87 -7.72
C GLY A 175 7.97 0.03 -8.55
N THR A 176 7.45 -0.95 -9.28
CA THR A 176 8.13 -1.55 -10.44
C THR A 176 7.87 -0.76 -11.70
#